data_AF-A0A929NZP7-F1
#
_entry.id   AF-A0A929NZP7-F1
#
_cell.length_a   1.000
_cell.length_b   1.000
_cell.length_c   1.000
_cell.angle_alpha   90.00
_cell.angle_beta   90.00
_cell.angle_gamma   90.00
#
_symmetry.space_group_name_H-M   'P 1'
#
loop_
_entity.id
_entity.type
_entity.pdbx_description
1 polymer ?
#
loop_
_entity_poly.entity_id
_entity_poly.type
_entity_poly.pdbx_seq_one_letter_code
_entity_poly.pdbx_strand_id
1 'polypeptide(L)'
;GMNGVSCTFCHQIADDATLGEPTGASGNYKINDTKTIYGQYSDITAQPMINNTGYTPQYSAHISDSAVCATCHDLKTPFVDANGIVQTSGPESEFPEQMPYTEWQNSIFDDAGSNPQSCQDCHMPKTTSKVSSRPRWLGTKDGFAKHQLVGANTTMLTLLKNNAAQLDVTSPNMDLSINRARAMLQSAVNISFVSTSVNNGELEARVKVQNNSGHKTPTGYPSRRMWLNFKVTDSNNNIIFESGRINAEGSIAGADNDNITEGIVFEPHHSLITSADQVQIYEPVMGDSDGNLTYTLLRGAQYLKDNRLTPKGFNKFNVPPDVAVRGEAFNDADFNQGSDEITYRISLADAVAGELKVSVSLNYQTIGFGFLRDLYVDNDLEQVQTFQKLYDAQSLKHEQIASVQTTVTNRIEPVLDSDSDGLIDSKDNCILVPNPAQRDTDTDGYGNYCDPDFDNNLIVGAGDLGYLKSKFFTADPHADLDGSGTVSAVDLAILKSFYFKPPGPSGLVP
;
A
#
# COMPACT_ATOMS: atom_id res chain seq x y z
N GLY A 1 4.30 -28.92 32.06
CA GLY A 1 3.74 -27.91 31.15
C GLY A 1 3.23 -26.79 32.00
N MET A 2 3.93 -25.67 32.00
CA MET A 2 3.43 -24.37 32.44
C MET A 2 3.86 -23.42 31.32
N ASN A 3 2.95 -22.57 30.86
CA ASN A 3 3.08 -21.54 29.81
C ASN A 3 2.59 -21.95 28.41
N GLY A 4 1.30 -21.71 28.11
CA GLY A 4 0.75 -21.62 26.74
C GLY A 4 0.22 -22.91 26.11
N VAL A 5 0.20 -22.92 24.76
CA VAL A 5 -0.23 -24.04 23.91
C VAL A 5 0.68 -25.25 24.16
N SER A 6 0.12 -26.34 24.68
CA SER A 6 0.86 -27.59 24.90
C SER A 6 0.95 -28.42 23.62
N CYS A 7 1.92 -29.34 23.57
CA CYS A 7 2.00 -30.32 22.46
C CYS A 7 0.69 -31.08 22.28
N THR A 8 -0.06 -31.31 23.37
CA THR A 8 -1.31 -32.08 23.34
C THR A 8 -2.43 -31.34 22.62
N PHE A 9 -2.38 -30.01 22.51
CA PHE A 9 -3.43 -29.24 21.85
C PHE A 9 -3.53 -29.60 20.35
N CYS A 10 -2.41 -29.53 19.63
CA CYS A 10 -2.40 -29.85 18.20
C CYS A 10 -2.31 -31.35 17.94
N HIS A 11 -1.49 -32.06 18.72
CA HIS A 11 -1.23 -33.48 18.45
C HIS A 11 -2.36 -34.41 18.94
N GLN A 12 -3.42 -33.92 19.57
CA GLN A 12 -4.61 -34.74 19.86
C GLN A 12 -5.77 -34.52 18.89
N ILE A 13 -5.65 -33.57 17.96
CA ILE A 13 -6.65 -33.32 16.92
C ILE A 13 -6.86 -34.62 16.15
N ALA A 14 -8.10 -35.10 16.11
CA ALA A 14 -8.45 -36.33 15.42
C ALA A 14 -8.48 -36.13 13.91
N ASP A 15 -8.11 -37.18 13.17
CA ASP A 15 -8.36 -37.28 11.73
C ASP A 15 -9.80 -37.76 11.53
N ASP A 16 -10.74 -36.82 11.52
CA ASP A 16 -12.16 -37.09 11.36
C ASP A 16 -12.80 -36.14 10.33
N ALA A 17 -14.10 -36.34 10.07
CA ALA A 17 -14.82 -35.57 9.06
C ALA A 17 -14.97 -34.07 9.35
N THR A 18 -14.48 -33.57 10.49
CA THR A 18 -14.50 -32.14 10.84
C THR A 18 -13.17 -31.44 10.56
N LEU A 19 -12.09 -32.20 10.30
CA LEU A 19 -10.76 -31.65 10.06
C LEU A 19 -10.73 -30.90 8.72
N GLY A 20 -10.34 -29.62 8.75
CA GLY A 20 -10.33 -28.76 7.55
C GLY A 20 -11.70 -28.24 7.12
N GLU A 21 -12.77 -28.60 7.85
CA GLU A 21 -14.14 -28.22 7.53
C GLU A 21 -14.65 -27.10 8.46
N PRO A 22 -15.60 -26.25 8.02
CA PRO A 22 -16.19 -25.20 8.86
C PRO A 22 -16.74 -25.70 10.20
N THR A 23 -17.19 -26.96 10.26
CA THR A 23 -17.72 -27.58 11.49
C THR A 23 -16.66 -27.93 12.53
N GLY A 24 -15.37 -28.06 12.14
CA GLY A 24 -14.24 -28.25 13.05
C GLY A 24 -13.39 -26.99 13.25
N ALA A 25 -13.65 -25.94 12.48
CA ALA A 25 -13.04 -24.63 12.60
C ALA A 25 -13.49 -23.88 13.89
N SER A 26 -12.92 -22.69 14.13
CA SER A 26 -13.24 -21.85 15.30
C SER A 26 -13.08 -22.58 16.64
N GLY A 27 -12.14 -23.53 16.72
CA GLY A 27 -11.89 -24.32 17.92
C GLY A 27 -12.86 -25.49 18.15
N ASN A 28 -13.71 -25.86 17.19
CA ASN A 28 -14.67 -26.97 17.31
C ASN A 28 -14.11 -28.36 16.95
N TYR A 29 -12.79 -28.48 16.85
CA TYR A 29 -12.10 -29.75 16.60
C TYR A 29 -12.36 -30.79 17.69
N LYS A 30 -12.27 -32.06 17.29
CA LYS A 30 -12.35 -33.17 18.24
C LYS A 30 -10.96 -33.58 18.71
N ILE A 31 -10.85 -33.74 20.03
CA ILE A 31 -9.76 -34.48 20.66
C ILE A 31 -10.28 -35.84 21.11
N ASN A 32 -9.47 -36.88 20.96
CA ASN A 32 -9.81 -38.20 21.49
C ASN A 32 -9.74 -38.19 23.04
N ASP A 33 -10.61 -38.98 23.68
CA ASP A 33 -10.62 -39.22 25.13
C ASP A 33 -9.63 -40.32 25.56
N THR A 34 -9.04 -41.02 24.59
CA THR A 34 -8.11 -42.14 24.81
C THR A 34 -6.66 -41.74 25.07
N LYS A 35 -6.37 -40.43 25.18
CA LYS A 35 -5.00 -39.88 25.29
C LYS A 35 -4.07 -40.34 24.15
N THR A 36 -4.62 -40.54 22.97
CA THR A 36 -3.83 -40.79 21.76
C THR A 36 -3.25 -39.47 21.26
N ILE A 37 -1.97 -39.48 20.90
CA ILE A 37 -1.26 -38.30 20.40
C ILE A 37 -0.58 -38.63 19.06
N TYR A 38 -0.92 -37.87 18.03
CA TYR A 38 -0.53 -38.12 16.65
C TYR A 38 0.80 -37.47 16.30
N GLY A 39 1.62 -38.13 15.49
CA GLY A 39 2.89 -37.60 15.03
C GLY A 39 3.24 -38.02 13.62
N GLN A 40 4.16 -37.28 13.00
CA GLN A 40 4.54 -37.45 11.58
C GLN A 40 5.40 -38.70 11.31
N TYR A 41 5.85 -39.41 12.36
CA TYR A 41 6.77 -40.53 12.24
C TYR A 41 6.06 -41.85 12.50
N SER A 42 6.22 -42.83 11.61
CA SER A 42 5.65 -44.18 11.72
C SER A 42 6.47 -45.12 12.61
N ASP A 43 7.76 -44.86 12.79
CA ASP A 43 8.68 -45.68 13.58
C ASP A 43 8.74 -45.20 15.05
N ILE A 44 7.68 -45.51 15.79
CA ILE A 44 7.42 -45.01 17.14
C ILE A 44 7.87 -45.99 18.23
N THR A 45 8.63 -45.50 19.21
CA THR A 45 8.87 -46.22 20.47
C THR A 45 7.86 -45.75 21.53
N ALA A 46 6.73 -46.44 21.66
CA ALA A 46 5.58 -45.95 22.43
C ALA A 46 5.72 -46.02 23.95
N GLN A 47 6.24 -47.14 24.49
CA GLN A 47 6.24 -47.42 25.93
C GLN A 47 6.86 -46.31 26.80
N PRO A 48 8.00 -45.68 26.43
CA PRO A 48 8.57 -44.58 27.19
C PRO A 48 7.61 -43.39 27.35
N MET A 49 6.87 -43.01 26.30
CA MET A 49 5.90 -41.92 26.40
C MET A 49 4.73 -42.32 27.29
N ILE A 50 4.14 -43.50 27.06
CA ILE A 50 3.04 -44.04 27.88
C ILE A 50 3.42 -44.05 29.35
N ASN A 51 4.61 -44.56 29.70
CA ASN A 51 5.07 -44.67 31.09
C ASN A 51 5.34 -43.31 31.76
N ASN A 52 5.72 -42.26 31.01
CA ASN A 52 6.11 -40.98 31.58
C ASN A 52 4.98 -39.93 31.54
N THR A 53 4.07 -40.03 30.57
CA THR A 53 3.03 -39.01 30.34
C THR A 53 1.62 -39.57 30.33
N GLY A 54 1.45 -40.90 30.16
CA GLY A 54 0.16 -41.54 29.99
C GLY A 54 -0.47 -41.35 28.61
N TYR A 55 0.25 -40.75 27.65
CA TYR A 55 -0.21 -40.61 26.26
C TYR A 55 0.32 -41.74 25.38
N THR A 56 -0.52 -42.19 24.44
CA THR A 56 -0.19 -43.22 23.46
C THR A 56 0.20 -42.57 22.14
N PRO A 57 1.48 -42.54 21.75
CA PRO A 57 1.89 -41.97 20.47
C PRO A 57 1.45 -42.87 19.32
N GLN A 58 0.88 -42.25 18.29
CA GLN A 58 0.41 -42.91 17.07
C GLN A 58 0.86 -42.10 15.85
N TYR A 59 1.18 -42.79 14.76
CA TYR A 59 1.43 -42.14 13.49
C TYR A 59 0.10 -41.73 12.86
N SER A 60 0.06 -40.52 12.32
CA SER A 60 -1.00 -40.15 11.41
C SER A 60 -0.53 -39.10 10.42
N ALA A 61 -0.95 -39.23 9.16
CA ALA A 61 -0.51 -38.35 8.08
C ALA A 61 -1.07 -36.93 8.24
N HIS A 62 -2.29 -36.80 8.77
CA HIS A 62 -3.00 -35.51 8.93
C HIS A 62 -2.24 -34.48 9.75
N ILE A 63 -1.34 -34.90 10.64
CA ILE A 63 -0.53 -33.95 11.43
C ILE A 63 0.41 -33.09 10.56
N SER A 64 0.66 -33.52 9.32
CA SER A 64 1.46 -32.80 8.32
C SER A 64 0.58 -32.05 7.30
N ASP A 65 -0.73 -32.07 7.47
CA ASP A 65 -1.74 -31.46 6.59
C ASP A 65 -2.13 -30.06 7.11
N SER A 66 -2.30 -29.10 6.20
CA SER A 66 -2.75 -27.73 6.49
C SER A 66 -4.09 -27.71 7.23
N ALA A 67 -4.96 -28.71 7.05
CA ALA A 67 -6.26 -28.83 7.71
C ALA A 67 -6.17 -28.86 9.25
N VAL A 68 -5.03 -29.29 9.82
CA VAL A 68 -4.78 -29.18 11.26
C VAL A 68 -4.70 -27.72 11.71
N CYS A 69 -4.15 -26.83 10.88
CA CYS A 69 -4.10 -25.40 11.16
C CYS A 69 -5.48 -24.74 11.05
N ALA A 70 -6.32 -25.19 10.11
CA ALA A 70 -7.67 -24.66 9.86
C ALA A 70 -8.54 -24.61 11.12
N THR A 71 -8.36 -25.59 12.01
CA THR A 71 -9.03 -25.68 13.32
C THR A 71 -9.06 -24.36 14.11
N CYS A 72 -7.95 -23.60 14.05
CA CYS A 72 -7.80 -22.31 14.74
C CYS A 72 -7.55 -21.15 13.78
N HIS A 73 -7.10 -21.44 12.56
CA HIS A 73 -6.75 -20.46 11.53
C HIS A 73 -7.82 -20.31 10.45
N ASP A 74 -9.01 -20.86 10.67
CA ASP A 74 -10.28 -20.29 10.25
C ASP A 74 -11.13 -20.07 11.52
N LEU A 75 -11.39 -18.81 11.84
CA LEU A 75 -12.11 -18.35 13.00
C LEU A 75 -13.26 -17.47 12.54
N LYS A 76 -14.47 -17.94 12.79
CA LYS A 76 -15.70 -17.18 12.67
C LYS A 76 -16.23 -16.89 14.06
N THR A 77 -16.80 -15.71 14.26
CA THR A 77 -17.31 -15.29 15.57
C THR A 77 -18.78 -14.89 15.51
N PRO A 78 -19.57 -15.22 16.53
CA PRO A 78 -20.89 -14.65 16.70
C PRO A 78 -20.77 -13.15 16.99
N PHE A 79 -21.66 -12.36 16.39
CA PHE A 79 -21.69 -10.91 16.59
C PHE A 79 -23.05 -10.46 17.16
N VAL A 80 -23.03 -9.29 17.80
CA VAL A 80 -24.19 -8.71 18.49
C VAL A 80 -24.61 -7.37 17.89
N ASP A 81 -25.92 -7.12 17.88
CA ASP A 81 -26.50 -5.81 17.49
C ASP A 81 -26.29 -4.74 18.56
N ALA A 82 -26.73 -3.49 18.30
CA ALA A 82 -26.67 -2.33 19.22
C ALA A 82 -27.17 -2.62 20.66
N ASN A 83 -28.05 -3.60 20.84
CA ASN A 83 -28.64 -3.96 22.13
C ASN A 83 -27.95 -5.16 22.79
N GLY A 84 -26.87 -5.69 22.19
CA GLY A 84 -26.16 -6.86 22.68
C GLY A 84 -26.84 -8.19 22.32
N ILE A 85 -27.79 -8.20 21.38
CA ILE A 85 -28.48 -9.41 20.96
C ILE A 85 -27.68 -10.11 19.86
N VAL A 86 -27.36 -11.39 20.06
CA VAL A 86 -26.66 -12.23 19.08
C VAL A 86 -27.49 -12.35 17.80
N GLN A 87 -26.86 -12.06 16.66
CA GLN A 87 -27.52 -12.05 15.35
C GLN A 87 -27.24 -13.30 14.51
N THR A 88 -26.35 -14.19 14.97
CA THR A 88 -25.94 -15.38 14.24
C THR A 88 -26.72 -16.61 14.70
N SER A 89 -26.95 -17.55 13.78
CA SER A 89 -27.65 -18.82 14.03
C SER A 89 -26.73 -20.04 13.98
N GLY A 90 -25.45 -19.85 13.68
CA GLY A 90 -24.42 -20.88 13.58
C GLY A 90 -23.25 -20.45 12.66
N PRO A 91 -22.23 -21.32 12.47
CA PRO A 91 -20.97 -20.98 11.80
C PRO A 91 -21.12 -20.37 10.40
N GLU A 92 -22.13 -20.78 9.63
CA GLU A 92 -22.39 -20.25 8.29
C GLU A 92 -22.78 -18.76 8.30
N SER A 93 -23.41 -18.29 9.39
CA SER A 93 -23.87 -16.90 9.56
C SER A 93 -22.92 -16.04 10.40
N GLU A 94 -21.86 -16.64 10.95
CA GLU A 94 -20.89 -15.95 11.79
C GLU A 94 -19.93 -15.08 10.98
N PHE A 95 -19.40 -14.05 11.63
CA PHE A 95 -18.48 -13.12 11.00
C PHE A 95 -17.10 -13.77 10.81
N PRO A 96 -16.54 -13.78 9.59
CA PRO A 96 -15.26 -14.43 9.30
C PRO A 96 -14.06 -13.59 9.80
N GLU A 97 -13.85 -13.54 11.12
CA GLU A 97 -12.82 -12.72 11.76
C GLU A 97 -11.41 -13.01 11.24
N GLN A 98 -11.05 -14.29 11.09
CA GLN A 98 -9.74 -14.71 10.61
C GLN A 98 -9.91 -15.91 9.67
N MET A 99 -9.54 -15.76 8.39
CA MET A 99 -9.65 -16.85 7.41
C MET A 99 -8.33 -17.28 6.71
N PRO A 100 -7.14 -17.28 7.37
CA PRO A 100 -5.90 -17.70 6.71
C PRO A 100 -5.95 -19.03 5.95
N TYR A 101 -6.67 -20.04 6.46
CA TYR A 101 -6.73 -21.36 5.81
C TYR A 101 -7.60 -21.31 4.56
N THR A 102 -8.80 -20.75 4.64
CA THR A 102 -9.66 -20.56 3.45
C THR A 102 -8.99 -19.63 2.42
N GLU A 103 -8.26 -18.60 2.85
CA GLU A 103 -7.45 -17.76 1.95
C GLU A 103 -6.37 -18.58 1.22
N TRP A 104 -5.72 -19.54 1.91
CA TRP A 104 -4.72 -20.45 1.35
C TRP A 104 -5.29 -21.47 0.36
N GLN A 105 -6.47 -22.02 0.66
CA GLN A 105 -7.19 -22.93 -0.26
C GLN A 105 -7.49 -22.28 -1.62
N ASN A 106 -7.56 -20.94 -1.66
CA ASN A 106 -7.78 -20.17 -2.87
C ASN A 106 -6.46 -19.64 -3.48
N SER A 107 -5.35 -20.34 -3.26
CA SER A 107 -4.03 -19.99 -3.81
C SER A 107 -3.44 -21.13 -4.63
N ILE A 108 -2.33 -20.87 -5.34
CA ILE A 108 -1.56 -21.93 -6.00
C ILE A 108 -0.93 -22.93 -5.02
N PHE A 109 -0.88 -22.62 -3.73
CA PHE A 109 -0.25 -23.43 -2.70
C PHE A 109 -1.19 -24.42 -2.03
N ASP A 110 -2.49 -24.31 -2.30
CA ASP A 110 -3.46 -25.34 -1.94
C ASP A 110 -3.00 -26.74 -2.39
N ASP A 111 -3.50 -27.78 -1.72
CA ASP A 111 -3.13 -29.16 -2.03
C ASP A 111 -3.49 -29.55 -3.48
N ALA A 112 -4.56 -28.98 -4.03
CA ALA A 112 -4.95 -29.13 -5.44
C ALA A 112 -4.42 -27.99 -6.35
N GLY A 113 -3.64 -27.06 -5.79
CA GLY A 113 -3.06 -25.93 -6.50
C GLY A 113 -1.92 -26.32 -7.45
N SER A 114 -1.48 -25.36 -8.27
CA SER A 114 -0.41 -25.60 -9.26
C SER A 114 1.00 -25.68 -8.66
N ASN A 115 1.17 -25.29 -7.40
CA ASN A 115 2.43 -25.37 -6.66
C ASN A 115 2.18 -25.69 -5.17
N PRO A 116 1.70 -26.90 -4.84
CA PRO A 116 1.25 -27.25 -3.50
C PRO A 116 2.33 -27.06 -2.43
N GLN A 117 2.00 -26.34 -1.36
CA GLN A 117 2.83 -26.16 -0.17
C GLN A 117 1.93 -26.05 1.06
N SER A 118 2.13 -26.97 2.02
CA SER A 118 1.35 -26.95 3.26
C SER A 118 1.68 -25.75 4.14
N CYS A 119 0.78 -25.40 5.07
CA CYS A 119 1.08 -24.40 6.10
C CYS A 119 2.39 -24.73 6.85
N GLN A 120 2.60 -26.02 7.14
CA GLN A 120 3.78 -26.51 7.83
C GLN A 120 5.07 -26.34 7.00
N ASP A 121 5.01 -26.48 5.68
CA ASP A 121 6.20 -26.32 4.83
C ASP A 121 6.80 -24.90 4.93
N CYS A 122 5.93 -23.87 5.06
CA CYS A 122 6.36 -22.50 5.25
C CYS A 122 6.62 -22.14 6.72
N HIS A 123 5.74 -22.54 7.65
CA HIS A 123 5.76 -22.08 9.04
C HIS A 123 6.52 -23.00 10.01
N MET A 124 6.87 -24.22 9.58
CA MET A 124 7.58 -25.22 10.40
C MET A 124 8.79 -25.79 9.65
N PRO A 125 9.87 -25.01 9.46
CA PRO A 125 11.00 -25.40 8.64
C PRO A 125 11.61 -26.73 9.10
N LYS A 126 11.75 -27.66 8.14
CA LYS A 126 12.25 -29.02 8.36
C LYS A 126 13.75 -29.04 8.68
N THR A 127 14.17 -29.96 9.53
CA THR A 127 15.59 -30.14 9.89
C THR A 127 15.87 -31.58 10.34
N THR A 128 17.13 -31.90 10.61
CA THR A 128 17.51 -33.14 11.31
C THR A 128 17.72 -32.84 12.78
N SER A 129 16.95 -33.48 13.66
CA SER A 129 17.00 -33.18 15.11
C SER A 129 16.70 -34.41 15.97
N LYS A 130 17.22 -34.42 17.20
CA LYS A 130 16.86 -35.41 18.21
C LYS A 130 15.49 -35.06 18.80
N VAL A 131 14.48 -35.86 18.48
CA VAL A 131 13.07 -35.61 18.86
C VAL A 131 12.78 -35.87 20.34
N SER A 132 13.60 -36.68 21.00
CA SER A 132 13.48 -36.96 22.43
C SER A 132 14.84 -37.33 23.04
N SER A 133 15.08 -36.90 24.27
CA SER A 133 16.23 -37.33 25.09
C SER A 133 15.99 -38.68 25.78
N ARG A 134 14.76 -39.22 25.70
CA ARG A 134 14.35 -40.47 26.34
C ARG A 134 13.60 -41.38 25.35
N PRO A 135 14.01 -42.65 25.19
CA PRO A 135 15.19 -43.27 25.80
C PRO A 135 16.50 -42.71 25.20
N ARG A 136 17.59 -42.78 25.98
CA ARG A 136 18.86 -42.10 25.66
C ARG A 136 19.44 -42.49 24.30
N TRP A 137 19.19 -43.73 23.86
CA TRP A 137 19.64 -44.31 22.60
C TRP A 137 18.88 -43.80 21.37
N LEU A 138 17.78 -43.04 21.52
CA LEU A 138 17.14 -42.42 20.37
C LEU A 138 18.11 -41.49 19.64
N GLY A 139 18.25 -41.73 18.34
CA GLY A 139 19.03 -40.90 17.43
C GLY A 139 18.27 -39.65 16.97
N THR A 140 18.84 -38.98 16.00
CA THR A 140 18.17 -37.89 15.27
C THR A 140 17.13 -38.46 14.29
N LYS A 141 16.13 -37.65 13.96
CA LYS A 141 15.17 -37.90 12.90
C LYS A 141 15.30 -36.80 11.86
N ASP A 142 15.24 -37.19 10.59
CA ASP A 142 15.15 -36.25 9.48
C ASP A 142 13.73 -35.70 9.36
N GLY A 143 13.60 -34.57 8.68
CA GLY A 143 12.30 -33.93 8.44
C GLY A 143 11.60 -33.39 9.69
N PHE A 144 12.32 -33.19 10.81
CA PHE A 144 11.75 -32.64 12.04
C PHE A 144 11.25 -31.21 11.78
N ALA A 145 9.94 -31.02 11.93
CA ALA A 145 9.29 -29.74 11.75
C ALA A 145 9.57 -28.82 12.96
N LYS A 146 10.36 -27.76 12.76
CA LYS A 146 10.68 -26.83 13.86
C LYS A 146 9.43 -26.05 14.27
N HIS A 147 9.09 -26.09 15.55
CA HIS A 147 7.96 -25.35 16.11
C HIS A 147 8.34 -23.89 16.39
N GLN A 148 8.80 -23.18 15.37
CA GLN A 148 9.10 -21.75 15.48
C GLN A 148 7.83 -20.92 15.46
N LEU A 149 6.91 -21.23 14.53
CA LEU A 149 5.53 -20.71 14.47
C LEU A 149 5.43 -19.21 14.80
N VAL A 150 6.27 -18.42 14.13
CA VAL A 150 6.28 -16.96 14.31
C VAL A 150 5.23 -16.32 13.41
N GLY A 151 4.70 -15.18 13.85
CA GLY A 151 3.88 -14.28 13.03
C GLY A 151 4.55 -12.91 12.87
N ALA A 152 3.80 -11.90 12.45
CA ALA A 152 4.33 -10.56 12.15
C ALA A 152 4.38 -9.59 13.36
N ASN A 153 4.03 -10.02 14.57
CA ASN A 153 3.79 -9.13 15.71
C ASN A 153 5.06 -8.73 16.48
N THR A 154 5.95 -7.96 15.86
CA THR A 154 7.16 -7.46 16.54
C THR A 154 6.85 -6.39 17.59
N THR A 155 5.82 -5.56 17.38
CA THR A 155 5.41 -4.48 18.29
C THR A 155 5.07 -5.01 19.68
N MET A 156 4.14 -5.98 19.78
CA MET A 156 3.73 -6.53 21.07
C MET A 156 4.81 -7.38 21.71
N LEU A 157 5.59 -8.13 20.93
CA LEU A 157 6.75 -8.86 21.47
C LEU A 157 7.78 -7.88 22.07
N THR A 158 8.00 -6.74 21.42
CA THR A 158 8.87 -5.68 21.95
C THR A 158 8.27 -5.03 23.20
N LEU A 159 6.93 -4.88 23.27
CA LEU A 159 6.24 -4.33 24.44
C LEU A 159 6.44 -5.24 25.65
N LEU A 160 6.17 -6.53 25.45
CA LEU A 160 6.34 -7.57 26.45
C LEU A 160 7.80 -7.64 26.93
N LYS A 161 8.76 -7.59 25.99
CA LYS A 161 10.19 -7.59 26.33
C LYS A 161 10.58 -6.37 27.17
N ASN A 162 10.21 -5.17 26.74
CA ASN A 162 10.63 -3.94 27.40
C ASN A 162 9.99 -3.75 28.79
N ASN A 163 8.87 -4.43 29.03
CA ASN A 163 8.11 -4.36 30.28
C ASN A 163 8.09 -5.71 31.02
N ALA A 164 9.07 -6.58 30.76
CA ALA A 164 9.06 -7.96 31.22
C ALA A 164 8.89 -8.12 32.74
N ALA A 165 9.53 -7.26 33.53
CA ALA A 165 9.41 -7.30 34.99
C ALA A 165 8.01 -6.92 35.48
N GLN A 166 7.35 -5.95 34.83
CA GLN A 166 5.99 -5.54 35.17
C GLN A 166 4.94 -6.57 34.73
N LEU A 167 5.20 -7.29 33.64
CA LEU A 167 4.25 -8.21 33.00
C LEU A 167 4.54 -9.70 33.30
N ASP A 168 5.46 -9.99 34.21
CA ASP A 168 5.91 -11.35 34.57
C ASP A 168 6.35 -12.20 33.36
N VAL A 169 7.02 -11.56 32.39
CA VAL A 169 7.55 -12.24 31.20
C VAL A 169 8.94 -12.79 31.53
N THR A 170 9.06 -14.11 31.57
CA THR A 170 10.30 -14.80 32.01
C THR A 170 11.14 -15.41 30.88
N SER A 171 10.69 -15.29 29.62
CA SER A 171 11.38 -15.94 28.49
C SER A 171 12.71 -15.25 28.14
N PRO A 172 13.84 -15.98 28.11
CA PRO A 172 15.12 -15.43 27.68
C PRO A 172 15.22 -15.27 26.15
N ASN A 173 14.26 -15.79 25.39
CA ASN A 173 14.32 -15.90 23.92
C ASN A 173 13.45 -14.85 23.18
N MET A 174 13.06 -13.77 23.85
CA MET A 174 12.22 -12.72 23.25
C MET A 174 12.90 -12.08 22.02
N ASP A 175 14.19 -11.75 22.11
CA ASP A 175 14.93 -11.15 20.99
C ASP A 175 15.02 -12.07 19.77
N LEU A 176 15.24 -13.37 20.00
CA LEU A 176 15.24 -14.36 18.93
C LEU A 176 13.87 -14.43 18.23
N SER A 177 12.79 -14.34 19.00
CA SER A 177 11.42 -14.38 18.47
C SER A 177 11.08 -13.12 17.68
N ILE A 178 11.47 -11.94 18.18
CA ILE A 178 11.32 -10.65 17.48
C ILE A 178 12.08 -10.66 16.15
N ASN A 179 13.33 -11.15 16.15
CA ASN A 179 14.14 -11.20 14.92
C ASN A 179 13.58 -12.17 13.89
N ARG A 180 13.03 -13.32 14.32
CA ARG A 180 12.35 -14.25 13.41
C ARG A 180 11.06 -13.67 12.84
N ALA A 181 10.25 -13.01 13.68
CA ALA A 181 9.04 -12.32 13.24
C ALA A 181 9.36 -11.23 12.19
N ARG A 182 10.40 -10.43 12.42
CA ARG A 182 10.87 -9.42 11.45
C ARG A 182 11.36 -10.05 10.15
N ALA A 183 12.19 -11.09 10.22
CA ALA A 183 12.68 -11.77 9.01
C ALA A 183 11.54 -12.40 8.20
N MET A 184 10.56 -12.99 8.86
CA MET A 184 9.36 -13.51 8.19
C MET A 184 8.59 -12.38 7.50
N LEU A 185 8.33 -11.29 8.22
CA LEU A 185 7.62 -10.13 7.68
C LEU A 185 8.33 -9.55 6.44
N GLN A 186 9.64 -9.35 6.50
CA GLN A 186 10.46 -8.84 5.39
C GLN A 186 10.50 -9.76 4.15
N SER A 187 10.16 -11.04 4.31
CA SER A 187 10.04 -11.99 3.19
C SER A 187 8.64 -12.06 2.57
N ALA A 188 7.63 -11.51 3.26
CA ALA A 188 6.23 -11.74 2.92
C ALA A 188 5.79 -11.01 1.65
N VAL A 189 6.33 -9.82 1.36
CA VAL A 189 5.92 -8.99 0.23
C VAL A 189 7.13 -8.31 -0.40
N ASN A 190 7.17 -8.29 -1.74
CA ASN A 190 8.13 -7.51 -2.51
C ASN A 190 7.46 -6.25 -3.07
N ILE A 191 8.24 -5.18 -3.21
CA ILE A 191 7.83 -3.97 -3.94
C ILE A 191 8.87 -3.60 -4.99
N SER A 192 8.43 -3.01 -6.11
CA SER A 192 9.31 -2.55 -7.18
C SER A 192 8.68 -1.42 -7.98
N PHE A 193 9.49 -0.52 -8.53
CA PHE A 193 9.03 0.39 -9.58
C PHE A 193 8.85 -0.37 -10.90
N VAL A 194 7.67 -0.25 -11.50
CA VAL A 194 7.39 -0.69 -12.88
C VAL A 194 7.88 0.36 -13.87
N SER A 195 7.61 1.63 -13.56
CA SER A 195 8.12 2.78 -14.30
C SER A 195 8.26 4.00 -13.37
N THR A 196 9.11 4.93 -13.75
CA THR A 196 9.22 6.25 -13.12
C THR A 196 9.69 7.24 -14.18
N SER A 197 8.91 8.29 -14.42
CA SER A 197 9.20 9.30 -15.44
C SER A 197 8.69 10.67 -15.02
N VAL A 198 9.35 11.72 -15.49
CA VAL A 198 8.84 13.10 -15.38
C VAL A 198 8.53 13.60 -16.78
N ASN A 199 7.31 14.06 -17.00
CA ASN A 199 6.87 14.66 -18.26
C ASN A 199 6.09 15.95 -17.95
N ASN A 200 6.41 17.05 -18.63
CA ASN A 200 5.70 18.34 -18.50
C ASN A 200 5.49 18.81 -17.05
N GLY A 201 6.51 18.65 -16.19
CA GLY A 201 6.42 19.04 -14.78
C GLY A 201 5.52 18.13 -13.94
N GLU A 202 5.25 16.89 -14.38
CA GLU A 202 4.51 15.88 -13.64
C GLU A 202 5.35 14.62 -13.50
N LEU A 203 5.50 14.12 -12.27
CA LEU A 203 6.10 12.82 -11.97
C LEU A 203 5.03 11.75 -12.06
N GLU A 204 5.24 10.72 -12.88
CA GLU A 204 4.48 9.47 -12.82
C GLU A 204 5.38 8.33 -12.36
N ALA A 205 4.98 7.62 -11.30
CA ALA A 205 5.67 6.45 -10.79
C ALA A 205 4.67 5.30 -10.55
N ARG A 206 4.88 4.16 -11.21
CA ARG A 206 4.07 2.96 -11.05
C ARG A 206 4.78 1.99 -10.11
N VAL A 207 4.13 1.64 -9.01
CA VAL A 207 4.69 0.78 -7.95
C VAL A 207 3.93 -0.52 -7.91
N LYS A 208 4.64 -1.63 -8.15
CA LYS A 208 4.08 -2.97 -8.00
C LYS A 208 4.31 -3.49 -6.59
N VAL A 209 3.28 -4.09 -6.00
CA VAL A 209 3.33 -4.81 -4.73
C VAL A 209 3.01 -6.28 -5.00
N GLN A 210 3.83 -7.20 -4.49
CA GLN A 210 3.69 -8.64 -4.75
C GLN A 210 3.73 -9.48 -3.48
N ASN A 211 2.67 -10.24 -3.25
CA ASN A 211 2.53 -11.19 -2.15
C ASN A 211 3.31 -12.48 -2.43
N ASN A 212 4.13 -12.90 -1.47
CA ASN A 212 4.86 -14.17 -1.50
C ASN A 212 4.25 -15.24 -0.59
N SER A 213 3.26 -14.88 0.23
CA SER A 213 2.54 -15.81 1.09
C SER A 213 1.41 -16.53 0.34
N GLY A 214 0.96 -17.65 0.92
CA GLY A 214 -0.15 -18.43 0.37
C GLY A 214 -1.53 -17.92 0.74
N HIS A 215 -1.65 -16.92 1.62
CA HIS A 215 -2.92 -16.35 2.07
C HIS A 215 -2.94 -14.83 1.78
N LYS A 216 -4.00 -14.10 2.17
CA LYS A 216 -3.97 -12.64 2.02
C LYS A 216 -2.85 -12.05 2.89
N THR A 217 -2.32 -10.87 2.54
CA THR A 217 -1.33 -10.18 3.37
C THR A 217 -1.78 -8.76 3.67
N PRO A 218 -1.87 -8.36 4.96
CA PRO A 218 -1.67 -9.21 6.15
C PRO A 218 -2.88 -10.11 6.44
N THR A 219 -2.68 -11.40 6.76
CA THR A 219 -3.78 -12.30 7.20
C THR A 219 -4.01 -12.27 8.71
N GLY A 220 -5.10 -12.92 9.16
CA GLY A 220 -5.45 -13.13 10.56
C GLY A 220 -6.17 -11.93 11.16
N TYR A 221 -5.80 -11.57 12.39
CA TYR A 221 -6.46 -10.53 13.19
C TYR A 221 -6.74 -9.23 12.41
N PRO A 222 -8.01 -8.75 12.34
CA PRO A 222 -8.42 -7.61 11.49
C PRO A 222 -7.71 -6.27 11.75
N SER A 223 -7.10 -6.07 12.92
CA SER A 223 -6.38 -4.82 13.22
C SER A 223 -5.07 -4.65 12.44
N ARG A 224 -4.59 -5.72 11.79
CA ARG A 224 -3.35 -5.69 11.04
C ARG A 224 -3.55 -4.96 9.72
N ARG A 225 -2.62 -4.08 9.38
CA ARG A 225 -2.60 -3.37 8.10
C ARG A 225 -1.20 -3.21 7.55
N MET A 226 -1.11 -3.08 6.23
CA MET A 226 0.09 -2.61 5.54
C MET A 226 -0.22 -1.33 4.78
N TRP A 227 0.79 -0.49 4.54
CA TRP A 227 0.60 0.70 3.72
C TRP A 227 1.88 1.08 2.99
N LEU A 228 1.72 1.82 1.90
CA LEU A 228 2.82 2.43 1.17
C LEU A 228 3.12 3.82 1.75
N ASN A 229 4.37 4.06 2.13
CA ASN A 229 4.90 5.40 2.28
C ASN A 229 5.71 5.73 1.02
N PHE A 230 5.22 6.69 0.24
CA PHE A 230 5.84 7.15 -1.01
C PHE A 230 6.40 8.56 -0.79
N LYS A 231 7.64 8.77 -1.19
CA LYS A 231 8.38 10.00 -0.90
C LYS A 231 9.24 10.42 -2.08
N VAL A 232 9.17 11.70 -2.42
CA VAL A 232 9.98 12.37 -3.43
C VAL A 232 10.81 13.46 -2.75
N THR A 233 12.12 13.43 -2.96
CA THR A 233 13.03 14.48 -2.47
C THR A 233 13.89 15.05 -3.58
N ASP A 234 14.29 16.32 -3.45
CA ASP A 234 15.32 16.92 -4.29
C ASP A 234 16.73 16.41 -3.91
N SER A 235 17.76 16.90 -4.62
CA SER A 235 19.17 16.56 -4.35
C SER A 235 19.70 17.05 -2.99
N ASN A 236 19.01 17.97 -2.33
CA ASN A 236 19.32 18.47 -0.98
C ASN A 236 18.58 17.70 0.12
N ASN A 237 17.78 16.68 -0.25
CA ASN A 237 16.88 15.93 0.61
C ASN A 237 15.67 16.73 1.14
N ASN A 238 15.31 17.86 0.50
CA ASN A 238 14.05 18.53 0.79
C ASN A 238 12.89 17.68 0.27
N ILE A 239 11.82 17.58 1.05
CA ILE A 239 10.63 16.81 0.67
C ILE A 239 9.80 17.63 -0.31
N ILE A 240 9.62 17.10 -1.52
CA ILE A 240 8.73 17.66 -2.54
C ILE A 240 7.33 17.07 -2.35
N PHE A 241 7.26 15.76 -2.10
CA PHE A 241 6.01 15.04 -1.89
C PHE A 241 6.23 13.89 -0.90
N GLU A 242 5.25 13.67 -0.03
CA GLU A 242 5.24 12.51 0.87
C GLU A 242 3.79 12.12 1.20
N SER A 243 3.42 10.88 0.88
CA SER A 243 2.15 10.25 1.27
C SER A 243 2.42 9.07 2.21
N GLY A 244 1.53 8.85 3.18
CA GLY A 244 1.61 7.69 4.08
C GLY A 244 2.71 7.79 5.15
N ARG A 245 3.12 9.00 5.54
CA ARG A 245 4.09 9.18 6.63
C ARG A 245 3.47 8.73 7.95
N ILE A 246 4.17 7.90 8.71
CA ILE A 246 3.76 7.53 10.07
C ILE A 246 4.11 8.66 11.07
N ASN A 247 3.17 8.99 11.94
CA ASN A 247 3.39 9.91 13.05
C ASN A 247 3.93 9.16 14.29
N ALA A 248 4.40 9.91 15.29
CA ALA A 248 5.02 9.34 16.49
C ALA A 248 4.05 8.47 17.32
N GLU A 249 2.77 8.86 17.34
CA GLU A 249 1.67 8.17 17.98
C GLU A 249 1.21 6.90 17.23
N GLY A 250 1.67 6.70 16.00
CA GLY A 250 1.34 5.53 15.18
C GLY A 250 0.15 5.71 14.23
N SER A 251 -0.41 6.90 14.11
CA SER A 251 -1.33 7.24 13.02
C SER A 251 -0.56 7.48 11.71
N ILE A 252 -1.23 7.28 10.58
CA ILE A 252 -0.68 7.53 9.25
C ILE A 252 -1.23 8.88 8.76
N ALA A 253 -0.33 9.81 8.44
CA ALA A 253 -0.71 11.11 7.89
C ALA A 253 -1.38 10.93 6.52
N GLY A 254 -2.56 11.54 6.37
CA GLY A 254 -3.39 11.41 5.17
C GLY A 254 -4.32 10.20 5.17
N ALA A 255 -4.28 9.32 6.17
CA ALA A 255 -5.21 8.20 6.23
C ALA A 255 -6.54 8.62 6.87
N ASP A 256 -7.64 8.47 6.12
CA ASP A 256 -8.99 8.85 6.56
C ASP A 256 -9.41 8.14 7.85
N ASN A 257 -9.11 6.85 7.96
CA ASN A 257 -9.38 6.03 9.16
C ASN A 257 -8.54 6.41 10.39
N ASP A 258 -7.54 7.27 10.23
CA ASP A 258 -6.74 7.79 11.34
C ASP A 258 -7.05 9.26 11.67
N ASN A 259 -7.92 9.92 10.88
CA ASN A 259 -8.35 11.28 11.13
C ASN A 259 -9.45 11.34 12.20
N ILE A 260 -9.07 11.78 13.40
CA ILE A 260 -9.97 11.86 14.57
C ILE A 260 -11.01 12.99 14.51
N THR A 261 -11.00 13.84 13.47
CA THR A 261 -11.82 15.06 13.42
C THR A 261 -12.99 15.03 12.43
N GLU A 262 -13.00 14.12 11.46
CA GLU A 262 -13.93 14.14 10.31
C GLU A 262 -15.07 13.12 10.40
N GLY A 263 -15.26 12.51 11.58
CA GLY A 263 -16.19 11.39 11.74
C GLY A 263 -15.55 10.06 11.35
N ILE A 264 -16.31 8.97 11.42
CA ILE A 264 -15.78 7.62 11.16
C ILE A 264 -15.88 7.32 9.66
N VAL A 265 -14.79 7.59 8.93
CA VAL A 265 -14.57 7.19 7.54
C VAL A 265 -13.37 6.25 7.46
N PHE A 266 -13.20 5.53 6.35
CA PHE A 266 -12.05 4.68 6.13
C PHE A 266 -11.44 4.92 4.76
N GLU A 267 -10.12 4.75 4.69
CA GLU A 267 -9.35 4.98 3.47
C GLU A 267 -9.87 4.08 2.33
N PRO A 268 -10.18 4.61 1.13
CA PRO A 268 -10.53 3.78 0.00
C PRO A 268 -9.30 3.00 -0.51
N HIS A 269 -9.53 2.10 -1.47
CA HIS A 269 -8.43 1.53 -2.25
C HIS A 269 -8.10 2.49 -3.39
N HIS A 270 -6.82 2.86 -3.53
CA HIS A 270 -6.33 3.75 -4.58
C HIS A 270 -5.53 2.98 -5.61
N SER A 271 -5.92 3.07 -6.88
CA SER A 271 -5.09 2.69 -8.03
C SER A 271 -4.28 3.86 -8.58
N LEU A 272 -4.71 5.09 -8.27
CA LEU A 272 -4.08 6.35 -8.62
C LEU A 272 -4.02 7.28 -7.39
N ILE A 273 -2.83 7.76 -7.05
CA ILE A 273 -2.58 8.73 -6.00
C ILE A 273 -2.02 10.01 -6.63
N THR A 274 -2.71 11.13 -6.40
CA THR A 274 -2.37 12.46 -6.92
C THR A 274 -2.04 13.48 -5.84
N SER A 275 -2.37 13.19 -4.58
CA SER A 275 -2.21 14.11 -3.46
C SER A 275 -1.67 13.40 -2.21
N ALA A 276 -1.10 14.18 -1.28
CA ALA A 276 -0.40 13.66 -0.11
C ALA A 276 -1.35 13.08 0.97
N ASP A 277 -2.62 13.45 0.91
CA ASP A 277 -3.74 12.97 1.72
C ASP A 277 -4.42 11.73 1.15
N GLN A 278 -3.88 11.12 0.09
CA GLN A 278 -4.33 9.82 -0.42
C GLN A 278 -3.28 8.78 -0.08
N VAL A 279 -3.65 7.71 0.63
CA VAL A 279 -2.70 6.70 1.11
C VAL A 279 -3.18 5.30 0.74
N GLN A 280 -2.35 4.52 0.04
CA GLN A 280 -2.70 3.13 -0.20
C GLN A 280 -2.47 2.29 1.08
N ILE A 281 -3.58 1.85 1.68
CA ILE A 281 -3.61 0.98 2.86
C ILE A 281 -4.30 -0.35 2.51
N TYR A 282 -3.58 -1.45 2.73
CA TYR A 282 -4.07 -2.82 2.61
C TYR A 282 -4.56 -3.30 3.97
N GLU A 283 -5.87 -3.33 4.17
CA GLU A 283 -6.51 -3.65 5.45
C GLU A 283 -7.94 -4.18 5.26
N PRO A 284 -8.44 -4.97 6.21
CA PRO A 284 -9.87 -5.18 6.34
C PRO A 284 -10.50 -4.03 7.15
N VAL A 285 -11.71 -3.62 6.76
CA VAL A 285 -12.54 -2.68 7.53
C VAL A 285 -13.84 -3.38 7.88
N MET A 286 -14.09 -3.51 9.18
CA MET A 286 -15.30 -4.19 9.68
C MET A 286 -16.47 -3.20 9.75
N GLY A 287 -17.64 -3.70 9.39
CA GLY A 287 -18.92 -3.03 9.60
C GLY A 287 -19.76 -3.80 10.61
N ASP A 288 -20.54 -3.08 11.40
CA ASP A 288 -21.51 -3.67 12.31
C ASP A 288 -22.80 -4.10 11.60
N SER A 289 -23.76 -4.62 12.38
CA SER A 289 -25.06 -5.09 11.87
C SER A 289 -25.88 -4.00 11.18
N ASP A 290 -25.60 -2.73 11.48
CA ASP A 290 -26.28 -1.56 10.90
C ASP A 290 -25.50 -0.97 9.70
N GLY A 291 -24.33 -1.55 9.38
CA GLY A 291 -23.46 -1.10 8.29
C GLY A 291 -22.52 0.03 8.69
N ASN A 292 -22.41 0.38 9.96
CA ASN A 292 -21.48 1.39 10.45
C ASN A 292 -20.10 0.77 10.64
N LEU A 293 -19.03 1.54 10.42
CA LEU A 293 -17.68 1.08 10.73
C LEU A 293 -17.57 0.73 12.22
N THR A 294 -16.86 -0.37 12.52
CA THR A 294 -16.55 -0.76 13.90
C THR A 294 -15.14 -1.32 14.02
N TYR A 295 -14.49 -1.03 15.15
CA TYR A 295 -13.23 -1.68 15.56
C TYR A 295 -13.45 -2.74 16.65
N THR A 296 -14.68 -2.83 17.17
CA THR A 296 -15.05 -3.80 18.19
C THR A 296 -15.35 -5.15 17.55
N LEU A 297 -14.58 -6.20 17.88
CA LEU A 297 -14.67 -7.51 17.22
C LEU A 297 -16.08 -8.14 17.33
N LEU A 298 -16.71 -8.08 18.51
CA LEU A 298 -18.06 -8.62 18.74
C LEU A 298 -19.16 -7.87 17.99
N ARG A 299 -18.83 -6.71 17.40
CA ARG A 299 -19.73 -5.93 16.55
C ARG A 299 -19.54 -6.26 15.07
N GLY A 300 -18.40 -6.82 14.68
CA GLY A 300 -18.10 -7.13 13.28
C GLY A 300 -19.13 -8.10 12.71
N ALA A 301 -19.92 -7.64 11.75
CA ALA A 301 -20.95 -8.41 11.07
C ALA A 301 -20.60 -8.64 9.59
N GLN A 302 -19.78 -7.76 9.01
CA GLN A 302 -19.40 -7.77 7.61
C GLN A 302 -18.08 -7.02 7.39
N TYR A 303 -17.49 -7.20 6.21
CA TYR A 303 -16.40 -6.34 5.74
C TYR A 303 -16.96 -5.25 4.84
N LEU A 304 -16.79 -3.98 5.24
CA LEU A 304 -17.07 -2.80 4.40
C LEU A 304 -15.99 -2.64 3.31
N LYS A 305 -14.75 -2.99 3.66
CA LYS A 305 -13.59 -3.07 2.76
C LYS A 305 -12.77 -4.30 3.13
N ASP A 306 -12.22 -4.99 2.14
CA ASP A 306 -11.16 -5.96 2.32
C ASP A 306 -10.31 -5.96 1.05
N ASN A 307 -9.31 -5.08 1.07
CA ASN A 307 -8.32 -4.94 0.02
C ASN A 307 -6.96 -5.49 0.48
N ARG A 308 -6.93 -6.42 1.45
CA ARG A 308 -5.68 -7.10 1.82
C ARG A 308 -5.14 -7.86 0.61
N LEU A 309 -3.83 -7.74 0.38
CA LEU A 309 -3.19 -8.21 -0.84
C LEU A 309 -3.39 -9.72 -1.02
N THR A 310 -4.04 -10.12 -2.12
CA THR A 310 -4.39 -11.53 -2.39
C THR A 310 -3.14 -12.42 -2.55
N PRO A 311 -3.22 -13.75 -2.40
CA PRO A 311 -2.13 -14.67 -2.75
C PRO A 311 -2.08 -14.99 -4.25
N LYS A 312 -0.96 -15.57 -4.70
CA LYS A 312 -0.83 -16.06 -6.09
C LYS A 312 -1.86 -17.16 -6.36
N GLY A 313 -2.48 -17.15 -7.53
CA GLY A 313 -3.55 -18.09 -7.89
C GLY A 313 -4.95 -17.69 -7.44
N PHE A 314 -5.07 -16.69 -6.56
CA PHE A 314 -6.36 -16.18 -6.12
C PHE A 314 -7.12 -15.61 -7.31
N ASN A 315 -8.37 -16.08 -7.50
CA ASN A 315 -9.28 -15.57 -8.51
C ASN A 315 -10.42 -14.85 -7.82
N LYS A 316 -10.31 -13.53 -7.62
CA LYS A 316 -11.29 -12.76 -6.85
C LYS A 316 -12.74 -12.83 -7.33
N PHE A 317 -12.99 -13.30 -8.57
CA PHE A 317 -14.33 -13.51 -9.11
C PHE A 317 -14.96 -14.86 -8.71
N ASN A 318 -14.16 -15.79 -8.19
CA ASN A 318 -14.57 -17.14 -7.84
C ASN A 318 -13.86 -17.60 -6.56
N VAL A 319 -14.23 -16.98 -5.44
CA VAL A 319 -13.80 -17.35 -4.09
C VAL A 319 -15.00 -17.34 -3.13
N PRO A 320 -14.93 -18.04 -1.98
CA PRO A 320 -15.96 -17.97 -0.96
C PRO A 320 -16.23 -16.53 -0.48
N PRO A 321 -17.49 -16.19 -0.12
CA PRO A 321 -17.84 -14.85 0.37
C PRO A 321 -17.02 -14.38 1.57
N ASP A 322 -16.58 -15.32 2.41
CA ASP A 322 -15.82 -15.09 3.65
C ASP A 322 -14.40 -14.54 3.39
N VAL A 323 -13.85 -14.77 2.20
CA VAL A 323 -12.52 -14.28 1.79
C VAL A 323 -12.57 -13.36 0.58
N ALA A 324 -13.76 -12.96 0.13
CA ALA A 324 -13.93 -12.11 -1.04
C ALA A 324 -13.20 -10.77 -0.89
N VAL A 325 -12.78 -10.20 -2.02
CA VAL A 325 -12.30 -8.82 -2.06
C VAL A 325 -13.52 -7.90 -1.95
N ARG A 326 -13.45 -6.87 -1.10
CA ARG A 326 -14.56 -5.92 -0.86
C ARG A 326 -14.09 -4.48 -1.03
N GLY A 327 -14.99 -3.62 -1.52
CA GLY A 327 -14.69 -2.24 -1.87
C GLY A 327 -14.06 -2.09 -3.26
N GLU A 328 -13.45 -0.94 -3.52
CA GLU A 328 -12.97 -0.56 -4.86
C GLU A 328 -11.89 -1.50 -5.44
N ALA A 329 -11.13 -2.20 -4.60
CA ALA A 329 -10.16 -3.21 -5.04
C ALA A 329 -10.78 -4.37 -5.84
N PHE A 330 -12.09 -4.60 -5.70
CA PHE A 330 -12.78 -5.60 -6.53
C PHE A 330 -12.79 -5.18 -8.01
N ASN A 331 -12.94 -3.88 -8.29
CA ASN A 331 -13.02 -3.32 -9.64
C ASN A 331 -11.64 -3.00 -10.23
N ASP A 332 -10.59 -2.98 -9.42
CA ASP A 332 -9.22 -2.80 -9.90
C ASP A 332 -8.80 -3.98 -10.81
N ALA A 333 -8.36 -3.73 -12.03
CA ALA A 333 -8.00 -4.80 -12.95
C ALA A 333 -6.74 -5.57 -12.55
N ASP A 334 -5.77 -4.91 -11.91
CA ASP A 334 -4.47 -5.50 -11.56
C ASP A 334 -4.36 -6.01 -10.12
N PHE A 335 -5.35 -5.69 -9.28
CA PHE A 335 -5.55 -6.33 -7.97
C PHE A 335 -6.02 -7.79 -8.11
N ASN A 336 -5.12 -8.70 -8.45
CA ASN A 336 -5.39 -10.13 -8.56
C ASN A 336 -4.08 -10.94 -8.58
N GLN A 337 -4.17 -12.28 -8.48
CA GLN A 337 -3.04 -13.18 -8.73
C GLN A 337 -1.78 -12.90 -7.89
N GLY A 338 -1.94 -12.38 -6.67
CA GLY A 338 -0.81 -12.13 -5.79
C GLY A 338 -0.15 -10.77 -5.96
N SER A 339 -0.77 -9.83 -6.66
CA SER A 339 -0.21 -8.48 -6.83
C SER A 339 -1.27 -7.38 -6.90
N ASP A 340 -0.77 -6.15 -6.78
CA ASP A 340 -1.46 -4.88 -6.96
C ASP A 340 -0.47 -3.89 -7.59
N GLU A 341 -0.96 -2.87 -8.31
CA GLU A 341 -0.12 -1.82 -8.87
C GLU A 341 -0.68 -0.41 -8.65
N ILE A 342 0.10 0.43 -7.98
CA ILE A 342 -0.32 1.79 -7.61
C ILE A 342 0.42 2.82 -8.44
N THR A 343 -0.33 3.69 -9.10
CA THR A 343 0.22 4.81 -9.86
C THR A 343 0.24 6.06 -8.98
N TYR A 344 1.41 6.68 -8.82
CA TYR A 344 1.55 8.01 -8.25
C TYR A 344 1.74 9.02 -9.37
N ARG A 345 0.90 10.05 -9.43
CA ARG A 345 0.97 11.13 -10.41
C ARG A 345 1.03 12.48 -9.70
N ILE A 346 2.23 13.02 -9.57
CA ILE A 346 2.51 14.14 -8.69
C ILE A 346 2.94 15.36 -9.50
N SER A 347 2.24 16.49 -9.31
CA SER A 347 2.67 17.75 -9.89
C SER A 347 3.98 18.22 -9.27
N LEU A 348 4.92 18.61 -10.12
CA LEU A 348 6.23 19.17 -9.77
C LEU A 348 6.30 20.67 -10.06
N ALA A 349 5.16 21.36 -10.16
CA ALA A 349 5.08 22.78 -10.57
C ALA A 349 5.99 23.70 -9.73
N ASP A 350 6.16 23.39 -8.44
CA ASP A 350 7.02 24.16 -7.52
C ASP A 350 8.40 23.51 -7.29
N ALA A 351 8.71 22.39 -7.96
CA ALA A 351 9.95 21.65 -7.75
C ALA A 351 11.06 22.17 -8.67
N VAL A 352 12.26 22.33 -8.10
CA VAL A 352 13.45 22.81 -8.83
C VAL A 352 13.85 21.78 -9.90
N ALA A 353 14.35 22.27 -11.04
CA ALA A 353 14.99 21.42 -12.05
C ALA A 353 16.13 20.62 -11.42
N GLY A 354 16.24 19.34 -11.74
CA GLY A 354 17.32 18.51 -11.23
C GLY A 354 16.95 17.06 -11.01
N GLU A 355 17.86 16.33 -10.37
CA GLU A 355 17.63 14.94 -9.99
C GLU A 355 16.70 14.86 -8.78
N LEU A 356 15.64 14.08 -8.93
CA LEU A 356 14.69 13.73 -7.89
C LEU A 356 14.96 12.30 -7.43
N LYS A 357 14.99 12.10 -6.12
CA LYS A 357 15.00 10.78 -5.51
C LYS A 357 13.57 10.36 -5.19
N VAL A 358 13.14 9.26 -5.79
CA VAL A 358 11.82 8.67 -5.57
C VAL A 358 12.00 7.40 -4.75
N SER A 359 11.38 7.32 -3.59
CA SER A 359 11.45 6.16 -2.71
C SER A 359 10.06 5.72 -2.29
N VAL A 360 9.87 4.41 -2.20
CA VAL A 360 8.68 3.80 -1.63
C VAL A 360 9.09 2.78 -0.59
N SER A 361 8.37 2.76 0.52
CA SER A 361 8.48 1.72 1.54
C SER A 361 7.11 1.10 1.79
N LEU A 362 7.08 -0.22 1.92
CA LEU A 362 5.92 -0.96 2.39
C LEU A 362 6.11 -1.19 3.89
N ASN A 363 5.15 -0.72 4.67
CA ASN A 363 5.19 -0.78 6.13
C ASN A 363 4.05 -1.63 6.66
N TYR A 364 4.19 -2.11 7.88
CA TYR A 364 3.23 -2.99 8.56
C TYR A 364 2.97 -2.52 9.98
N GLN A 365 1.69 -2.48 10.36
CA GLN A 365 1.26 -2.18 11.71
C GLN A 365 0.46 -3.35 12.29
N THR A 366 0.84 -3.79 13.49
CA THR A 366 0.14 -4.89 14.18
C THR A 366 -1.24 -4.46 14.66
N ILE A 367 -1.34 -3.23 15.20
CA ILE A 367 -2.57 -2.67 15.74
C ILE A 367 -2.80 -1.33 15.05
N GLY A 368 -3.79 -1.27 14.15
CA GLY A 368 -4.18 -0.03 13.48
C GLY A 368 -4.61 1.05 14.47
N PHE A 369 -4.37 2.31 14.12
CA PHE A 369 -4.60 3.44 15.04
C PHE A 369 -6.06 3.53 15.48
N GLY A 370 -7.03 3.31 14.57
CA GLY A 370 -8.46 3.27 14.91
C GLY A 370 -8.81 2.25 16.00
N PHE A 371 -8.19 1.06 16.01
CA PHE A 371 -8.39 0.05 17.06
C PHE A 371 -7.83 0.50 18.42
N LEU A 372 -6.72 1.24 18.43
CA LEU A 372 -6.20 1.82 19.67
C LEU A 372 -7.15 2.89 20.21
N ARG A 373 -7.66 3.75 19.31
CA ARG A 373 -8.61 4.80 19.68
C ARG A 373 -9.91 4.23 20.24
N ASP A 374 -10.45 3.19 19.62
CA ASP A 374 -11.61 2.45 20.10
C ASP A 374 -11.36 1.87 21.50
N LEU A 375 -10.24 1.16 21.69
CA LEU A 375 -9.85 0.60 22.99
C LEU A 375 -9.70 1.68 24.08
N TYR A 376 -9.17 2.85 23.74
CA TYR A 376 -8.96 3.95 24.69
C TYR A 376 -10.24 4.69 25.08
N VAL A 377 -11.40 4.38 24.47
CA VAL A 377 -12.70 4.88 24.93
C VAL A 377 -13.00 4.35 26.33
N ASP A 378 -12.67 3.08 26.61
CA ASP A 378 -12.85 2.42 27.90
C ASP A 378 -11.73 2.75 28.92
N ASN A 379 -11.36 4.04 28.98
CA ASN A 379 -10.26 4.51 29.82
C ASN A 379 -10.55 4.44 31.33
N ASP A 380 -11.75 4.07 31.75
CA ASP A 380 -12.10 3.80 33.13
C ASP A 380 -11.52 2.45 33.62
N LEU A 381 -11.18 1.55 32.69
CA LEU A 381 -10.55 0.27 32.99
C LEU A 381 -9.03 0.41 33.21
N GLU A 382 -8.55 -0.08 34.35
CA GLU A 382 -7.12 -0.05 34.71
C GLU A 382 -6.23 -0.77 33.66
N GLN A 383 -6.75 -1.83 33.04
CA GLN A 383 -6.05 -2.59 32.00
C GLN A 383 -5.84 -1.75 30.74
N VAL A 384 -6.83 -0.94 30.35
CA VAL A 384 -6.75 -0.05 29.20
C VAL A 384 -5.75 1.07 29.46
N GLN A 385 -5.83 1.72 30.63
CA GLN A 385 -4.86 2.75 31.03
C GLN A 385 -3.43 2.21 31.07
N THR A 386 -3.26 0.99 31.60
CA THR A 386 -1.96 0.32 31.66
C THR A 386 -1.44 0.04 30.25
N PHE A 387 -2.25 -0.56 29.39
CA PHE A 387 -1.86 -0.86 28.01
C PHE A 387 -1.52 0.42 27.24
N GLN A 388 -2.34 1.47 27.34
CA GLN A 388 -2.09 2.78 26.71
C GLN A 388 -0.72 3.33 27.12
N LYS A 389 -0.44 3.40 28.44
CA LYS A 389 0.85 3.88 28.95
C LYS A 389 2.03 3.06 28.41
N LEU A 390 1.89 1.74 28.40
CA LEU A 390 2.94 0.84 27.90
C LEU A 390 3.16 1.01 26.40
N TYR A 391 2.08 1.11 25.62
CA TYR A 391 2.13 1.31 24.18
C TYR A 391 2.74 2.66 23.86
N ASP A 392 2.25 3.76 24.42
CA ASP A 392 2.72 5.13 24.19
C ASP A 392 4.22 5.30 24.49
N ALA A 393 4.73 4.61 25.50
CA ALA A 393 6.16 4.62 25.83
C ALA A 393 7.05 3.88 24.81
N GLN A 394 6.48 3.06 23.90
CA GLN A 394 7.25 2.36 22.89
C GLN A 394 7.59 3.23 21.70
N SER A 395 8.81 3.07 21.18
CA SER A 395 9.23 3.64 19.91
C SER A 395 8.76 2.82 18.69
N LEU A 396 8.67 1.50 18.81
CA LEU A 396 8.34 0.61 17.69
C LEU A 396 6.82 0.50 17.51
N LYS A 397 6.24 1.35 16.66
CA LYS A 397 4.80 1.31 16.31
C LYS A 397 4.50 0.48 15.05
N HIS A 398 5.50 0.31 14.20
CA HIS A 398 5.40 -0.38 12.91
C HIS A 398 6.74 -1.01 12.53
N GLU A 399 6.72 -1.84 11.49
CA GLU A 399 7.92 -2.38 10.84
C GLU A 399 7.91 -2.02 9.36
N GLN A 400 9.09 -1.79 8.80
CA GLN A 400 9.26 -1.73 7.35
C GLN A 400 9.44 -3.15 6.80
N ILE A 401 8.56 -3.56 5.88
CA ILE A 401 8.64 -4.83 5.16
C ILE A 401 9.73 -4.75 4.09
N ALA A 402 9.62 -3.77 3.21
CA ALA A 402 10.49 -3.61 2.06
C ALA A 402 10.61 -2.11 1.71
N SER A 403 11.70 -1.74 1.05
CA SER A 403 11.90 -0.39 0.51
C SER A 403 12.70 -0.45 -0.77
N VAL A 404 12.31 0.37 -1.75
CA VAL A 404 13.02 0.56 -3.01
C VAL A 404 13.12 2.04 -3.31
N GLN A 405 14.18 2.43 -4.03
CA GLN A 405 14.38 3.80 -4.49
C GLN A 405 14.85 3.81 -5.93
N THR A 406 14.55 4.90 -6.64
CA THR A 406 15.06 5.21 -7.96
C THR A 406 15.34 6.71 -8.05
N THR A 407 16.03 7.13 -9.12
CA THR A 407 16.20 8.55 -9.44
C THR A 407 15.56 8.86 -10.79
N VAL A 408 15.06 10.09 -10.92
CA VAL A 408 14.49 10.61 -12.16
C VAL A 408 14.86 12.08 -12.28
N THR A 409 15.08 12.58 -13.49
CA THR A 409 15.43 13.99 -13.70
C THR A 409 14.18 14.80 -14.04
N ASN A 410 13.88 15.82 -13.23
CA ASN A 410 12.96 16.87 -13.62
C ASN A 410 13.69 17.87 -14.52
N ARG A 411 13.51 17.72 -15.84
CA ARG A 411 14.02 18.68 -16.82
C ARG A 411 12.99 19.79 -16.98
N ILE A 412 13.25 20.94 -16.36
CA ILE A 412 12.62 22.18 -16.81
C ILE A 412 13.36 22.53 -18.10
N GLU A 413 12.76 22.27 -19.26
CA GLU A 413 13.21 22.90 -20.51
C GLU A 413 13.26 24.41 -20.23
N PRO A 414 14.42 25.08 -20.35
CA PRO A 414 14.47 26.52 -20.15
C PRO A 414 13.54 27.12 -21.20
N VAL A 415 12.46 27.74 -20.73
CA VAL A 415 11.51 28.37 -21.61
C VAL A 415 12.20 29.62 -22.14
N LEU A 416 12.57 29.60 -23.43
CA LEU A 416 13.26 30.70 -24.09
C LEU A 416 12.27 31.86 -24.29
N ASP A 417 12.68 33.04 -23.86
CA ASP A 417 12.06 34.34 -24.10
C ASP A 417 13.21 35.23 -24.62
N SER A 418 13.33 35.26 -25.94
CA SER A 418 14.50 35.78 -26.66
C SER A 418 14.59 37.30 -26.59
N ASP A 419 13.47 37.99 -26.38
CA ASP A 419 13.40 39.46 -26.35
C ASP A 419 13.04 40.04 -24.97
N SER A 420 12.70 39.17 -24.01
CA SER A 420 12.39 39.50 -22.61
C SER A 420 11.14 40.35 -22.44
N ASP A 421 10.12 40.13 -23.28
CA ASP A 421 8.85 40.86 -23.22
C ASP A 421 7.82 40.22 -22.27
N GLY A 422 8.13 39.03 -21.74
CA GLY A 422 7.27 38.27 -20.83
C GLY A 422 6.46 37.16 -21.50
N LEU A 423 6.63 36.96 -22.81
CA LEU A 423 6.07 35.84 -23.57
C LEU A 423 7.18 34.90 -24.02
N ILE A 424 6.83 33.64 -24.16
CA ILE A 424 7.79 32.58 -24.48
C ILE A 424 7.87 32.48 -26.00
N ASP A 425 9.05 32.20 -26.57
CA ASP A 425 9.28 32.20 -28.03
C ASP A 425 8.21 31.40 -28.79
N SER A 426 7.79 30.24 -28.26
CA SER A 426 6.75 29.38 -28.87
C SER A 426 5.31 29.94 -28.86
N LYS A 427 5.07 31.05 -28.17
CA LYS A 427 3.77 31.73 -28.05
C LYS A 427 3.84 33.21 -28.41
N ASP A 428 4.98 33.64 -28.95
CA ASP A 428 5.28 35.03 -29.26
C ASP A 428 5.21 35.25 -30.78
N ASN A 429 4.35 36.17 -31.22
CA ASN A 429 4.22 36.56 -32.61
C ASN A 429 5.34 37.49 -33.12
N CYS A 430 6.26 37.90 -32.26
CA CYS A 430 7.49 38.65 -32.58
C CYS A 430 8.69 38.24 -31.71
N ILE A 431 9.15 36.99 -31.79
CA ILE A 431 10.22 36.35 -30.98
C ILE A 431 11.44 37.24 -30.61
N LEU A 432 11.80 38.20 -31.47
CA LEU A 432 13.01 39.02 -31.32
C LEU A 432 12.72 40.50 -31.01
N VAL A 433 11.46 40.90 -30.86
CA VAL A 433 11.06 42.30 -30.74
C VAL A 433 9.95 42.49 -29.70
N PRO A 434 10.25 43.12 -28.55
CA PRO A 434 9.32 43.12 -27.44
C PRO A 434 7.96 43.74 -27.78
N ASN A 435 6.91 42.93 -27.70
CA ASN A 435 5.55 43.35 -27.97
C ASN A 435 4.54 42.62 -27.05
N PRO A 436 4.53 42.91 -25.72
CA PRO A 436 3.73 42.15 -24.75
C PRO A 436 2.21 42.12 -25.02
N ALA A 437 1.71 43.07 -25.82
CA ALA A 437 0.31 43.15 -26.23
C ALA A 437 -0.06 42.19 -27.37
N GLN A 438 0.92 41.58 -28.05
CA GLN A 438 0.78 40.61 -29.14
C GLN A 438 -0.24 41.05 -30.20
N ARG A 439 -0.24 42.34 -30.53
CA ARG A 439 -1.18 42.88 -31.52
C ARG A 439 -0.83 42.31 -32.89
N ASP A 440 -1.79 41.64 -33.49
CA ASP A 440 -1.77 41.10 -34.86
C ASP A 440 -3.16 41.43 -35.45
N THR A 441 -3.19 42.33 -36.43
CA THR A 441 -4.44 42.98 -36.90
C THR A 441 -5.01 42.37 -38.16
N ASP A 442 -4.18 41.70 -38.95
CA ASP A 442 -4.54 40.96 -40.15
C ASP A 442 -4.48 39.44 -39.95
N THR A 443 -4.09 38.99 -38.76
CA THR A 443 -4.20 37.61 -38.25
C THR A 443 -3.38 36.60 -39.02
N ASP A 444 -2.22 37.02 -39.52
CA ASP A 444 -1.33 36.17 -40.31
C ASP A 444 -0.31 35.40 -39.45
N GLY A 445 -0.28 35.71 -38.15
CA GLY A 445 0.60 35.08 -37.16
C GLY A 445 1.86 35.87 -36.85
N TYR A 446 2.13 36.98 -37.52
CA TYR A 446 3.17 37.94 -37.16
C TYR A 446 2.57 39.14 -36.41
N GLY A 447 3.25 39.62 -35.38
CA GLY A 447 2.77 40.79 -34.65
C GLY A 447 3.01 42.07 -35.45
N ASN A 448 2.08 43.03 -35.39
CA ASN A 448 2.18 44.36 -36.01
C ASN A 448 3.56 45.02 -35.81
N TYR A 449 4.20 44.80 -34.66
CA TYR A 449 5.49 45.44 -34.37
C TYR A 449 6.65 44.89 -35.22
N CYS A 450 6.59 43.61 -35.59
CA CYS A 450 7.58 42.93 -36.43
C CYS A 450 7.06 42.62 -37.84
N ASP A 451 5.87 43.10 -38.18
CA ASP A 451 5.23 42.90 -39.48
C ASP A 451 4.79 44.21 -40.15
N PRO A 452 5.71 44.86 -40.88
CA PRO A 452 5.36 45.96 -41.76
C PRO A 452 5.16 45.52 -43.23
N ASP A 453 4.79 44.27 -43.49
CA ASP A 453 4.49 43.71 -44.82
C ASP A 453 2.98 43.74 -45.12
N PHE A 454 2.42 44.94 -45.32
CA PHE A 454 0.97 45.14 -45.40
C PHE A 454 0.28 44.50 -46.61
N ASP A 455 1.04 44.02 -47.60
CA ASP A 455 0.49 43.28 -48.75
C ASP A 455 0.79 41.78 -48.72
N ASN A 456 1.38 41.29 -47.62
CA ASN A 456 1.65 39.88 -47.30
C ASN A 456 2.36 39.14 -48.43
N ASN A 457 3.37 39.79 -49.03
CA ASN A 457 4.17 39.22 -50.12
C ASN A 457 5.50 38.60 -49.64
N LEU A 458 5.72 38.56 -48.33
CA LEU A 458 6.89 38.11 -47.58
C LEU A 458 8.12 39.01 -47.70
N ILE A 459 7.97 40.26 -48.16
CA ILE A 459 9.05 41.24 -48.23
C ILE A 459 8.56 42.68 -48.11
N VAL A 460 9.04 43.35 -47.06
CA VAL A 460 8.75 44.76 -46.82
C VAL A 460 9.45 45.63 -47.88
N GLY A 461 8.67 46.37 -48.66
CA GLY A 461 9.14 47.09 -49.83
C GLY A 461 8.41 48.41 -50.13
N ALA A 462 8.42 48.78 -51.41
CA ALA A 462 7.87 50.05 -51.86
C ALA A 462 6.34 50.12 -51.77
N GLY A 463 5.66 48.97 -51.89
CA GLY A 463 4.22 48.84 -51.69
C GLY A 463 3.84 49.22 -50.26
N ASP A 464 4.53 48.61 -49.29
CA ASP A 464 4.28 48.81 -47.86
C ASP A 464 4.60 50.22 -47.40
N LEU A 465 5.72 50.77 -47.87
CA LEU A 465 6.07 52.17 -47.63
C LEU A 465 5.00 53.11 -48.20
N GLY A 466 4.42 52.77 -49.34
CA GLY A 466 3.32 53.50 -49.95
C GLY A 466 2.06 53.43 -49.09
N TYR A 467 1.71 52.23 -48.61
CA TYR A 467 0.58 51.99 -47.73
C TYR A 467 0.71 52.80 -46.43
N LEU A 468 1.81 52.65 -45.68
CA LEU A 468 2.04 53.37 -44.42
C LEU A 468 1.99 54.88 -44.59
N LYS A 469 2.61 55.42 -45.65
CA LYS A 469 2.57 56.86 -45.95
C LYS A 469 1.16 57.36 -46.25
N SER A 470 0.32 56.53 -46.88
CA SER A 470 -1.08 56.89 -47.14
C SER A 470 -1.92 56.99 -45.87
N LYS A 471 -1.47 56.36 -44.78
CA LYS A 471 -2.14 56.30 -43.48
C LYS A 471 -1.54 57.25 -42.43
N PHE A 472 -0.53 58.03 -42.79
CA PHE A 472 0.14 58.94 -41.86
C PHE A 472 -0.86 59.93 -41.22
N PHE A 473 -0.77 60.11 -39.91
CA PHE A 473 -1.69 60.90 -39.07
C PHE A 473 -3.13 60.35 -38.98
N THR A 474 -3.33 59.06 -39.24
CA THR A 474 -4.63 58.38 -39.02
C THR A 474 -4.52 57.38 -37.86
N ALA A 475 -5.67 56.87 -37.39
CA ALA A 475 -5.74 55.80 -36.40
C ALA A 475 -5.97 54.42 -37.08
N ASP A 476 -5.33 54.20 -38.23
CA ASP A 476 -5.40 52.92 -38.93
C ASP A 476 -4.70 51.85 -38.08
N PRO A 477 -5.43 50.82 -37.60
CA PRO A 477 -4.90 49.89 -36.61
C PRO A 477 -3.81 48.97 -37.17
N HIS A 478 -3.76 48.77 -38.49
CA HIS A 478 -2.80 47.91 -39.15
C HIS A 478 -1.50 48.66 -39.43
N ALA A 479 -1.59 49.90 -39.92
CA ALA A 479 -0.40 50.75 -40.15
C ALA A 479 0.19 51.39 -38.87
N ASP A 480 -0.55 51.37 -37.76
CA ASP A 480 -0.03 51.67 -36.42
C ASP A 480 0.70 50.40 -35.95
N LEU A 481 2.03 50.39 -36.06
CA LEU A 481 2.88 49.23 -35.76
C LEU A 481 3.26 49.22 -34.27
N ASP A 482 3.47 50.39 -33.66
CA ASP A 482 3.82 50.50 -32.23
C ASP A 482 2.62 50.47 -31.28
N GLY A 483 1.40 50.71 -31.79
CA GLY A 483 0.17 50.69 -31.00
C GLY A 483 -0.10 51.96 -30.21
N SER A 484 0.54 53.06 -30.59
CA SER A 484 0.37 54.35 -29.94
C SER A 484 -1.00 54.98 -30.20
N GLY A 485 -1.79 54.43 -31.13
CA GLY A 485 -3.12 54.90 -31.52
C GLY A 485 -3.09 55.88 -32.69
N THR A 486 -1.94 56.13 -33.31
CA THR A 486 -1.80 57.00 -34.49
C THR A 486 -0.56 56.62 -35.32
N VAL A 487 -0.75 56.46 -36.63
CA VAL A 487 0.35 56.24 -37.58
C VAL A 487 1.24 57.48 -37.67
N SER A 488 2.49 57.33 -37.27
CA SER A 488 3.44 58.40 -37.04
C SER A 488 4.83 58.13 -37.63
N ALA A 489 5.78 59.02 -37.35
CA ALA A 489 7.17 58.82 -37.76
C ALA A 489 7.83 57.62 -37.08
N VAL A 490 7.30 57.13 -35.97
CA VAL A 490 7.78 55.93 -35.27
C VAL A 490 7.48 54.68 -36.10
N ASP A 491 6.26 54.54 -36.61
CA ASP A 491 5.87 53.42 -37.49
C ASP A 491 6.69 53.42 -38.78
N LEU A 492 6.94 54.59 -39.35
CA LEU A 492 7.84 54.72 -40.50
C LEU A 492 9.27 54.28 -40.17
N ALA A 493 9.74 54.49 -38.93
CA ALA A 493 11.05 54.03 -38.50
C ALA A 493 11.09 52.51 -38.32
N ILE A 494 10.01 51.91 -37.77
CA ILE A 494 9.85 50.45 -37.66
C ILE A 494 9.90 49.84 -39.06
N LEU A 495 9.03 50.26 -39.99
CA LEU A 495 9.02 49.76 -41.37
C LEU A 495 10.39 49.87 -42.06
N LYS A 496 11.08 51.00 -41.89
CA LYS A 496 12.43 51.18 -42.45
C LYS A 496 13.46 50.19 -41.91
N SER A 497 13.30 49.73 -40.67
CA SER A 497 14.20 48.75 -40.07
C SER A 497 14.03 47.35 -40.68
N PHE A 498 12.86 47.09 -41.29
CA PHE A 498 12.50 45.87 -42.00
C PHE A 498 12.58 46.00 -43.53
N TYR A 499 12.91 47.16 -44.10
CA TYR A 499 12.95 47.34 -45.55
C TYR A 499 13.90 46.31 -46.23
N PHE A 500 13.39 45.58 -47.21
CA PHE A 500 14.01 44.40 -47.86
C PHE A 500 14.20 43.16 -46.97
N LYS A 501 13.47 43.05 -45.87
CA LYS A 501 13.43 41.87 -44.99
C LYS A 501 12.02 41.28 -44.96
N PRO A 502 11.88 39.98 -44.64
CA PRO A 502 10.59 39.40 -44.31
C PRO A 502 10.07 39.90 -42.94
N PRO A 503 8.77 39.74 -42.65
CA PRO A 503 8.22 39.96 -41.31
C PRO A 503 8.70 38.90 -40.29
N GLY A 504 8.54 39.20 -39.01
CA GLY A 504 8.90 38.31 -37.91
C GLY A 504 10.38 38.32 -37.49
N PRO A 505 10.91 37.22 -36.93
CA PRO A 505 10.30 35.87 -36.81
C PRO A 505 9.17 35.79 -35.78
N SER A 506 8.25 34.84 -35.99
CA SER A 506 7.11 34.50 -35.11
C SER A 506 7.18 33.03 -34.71
N GLY A 507 6.79 32.73 -33.46
CA GLY A 507 6.65 31.35 -32.96
C GLY A 507 5.24 30.78 -33.08
N LEU A 508 4.29 31.58 -33.56
CA LEU A 508 2.92 31.14 -33.86
C LEU A 508 2.79 30.56 -35.29
N VAL A 509 3.77 30.85 -36.16
CA VAL A 509 3.78 30.39 -37.56
C VAL A 509 4.56 29.06 -37.66
N PRO A 510 4.00 28.01 -38.32
CA PRO A 510 4.65 26.70 -38.48
C PRO A 510 5.95 26.66 -39.29
#